data_AF-A0AAD1RC04-F1
#
_entry.id   AF-A0AAD1RC04-F1
#
_cell.length_a   1.000
_cell.length_b   1.000
_cell.length_c   1.000
_cell.angle_alpha   90.00
_cell.angle_beta   90.00
_cell.angle_gamma   90.00
#
_symmetry.space_group_name_H-M   'P 1'
#
loop_
_entity.id
_entity.type
_entity.pdbx_description
1 polymer ?
#
loop_
_entity_poly.entity_id
_entity_poly.type
_entity_poly.pdbx_seq_one_letter_code
_entity_poly.pdbx_strand_id
1 'polypeptide(L)'
;MLGRLVKLGMEKDLLRAANAELEKSRLVEAEMLYGEVIEKCSQDRNCSIADLATAFNNRGQIKYFRVDFYEAMDDYTEAIKVNPNFEVPYYNRGLVLYRLGFFDEAIKDFQKVLHLNPQFEDAKISLKQSLQDKEEKRRRIACN
;
A
#
# COMPACT_ATOMS: atom_id res chain seq x y z
N MET A 1 -30.64 -13.22 -8.37
CA MET A 1 -29.66 -13.39 -7.26
C MET A 1 -28.51 -14.33 -7.61
N LEU A 2 -28.73 -15.46 -8.31
CA LEU A 2 -27.68 -16.41 -8.72
C LEU A 2 -26.52 -15.79 -9.54
N GLY A 3 -26.81 -14.94 -10.54
CA GLY A 3 -25.76 -14.31 -11.36
C GLY A 3 -24.82 -13.36 -10.59
N ARG A 4 -25.29 -12.80 -9.47
CA ARG A 4 -24.47 -11.92 -8.59
C ARG A 4 -23.48 -12.74 -7.76
N LEU A 5 -23.91 -13.91 -7.28
CA LEU A 5 -23.08 -14.82 -6.47
C LEU A 5 -22.00 -15.50 -7.33
N VAL A 6 -22.30 -15.83 -8.59
CA VAL A 6 -21.31 -16.42 -9.52
C VAL A 6 -20.20 -15.41 -9.88
N LYS A 7 -20.56 -14.15 -10.16
CA LYS A 7 -19.57 -13.08 -10.42
C LYS A 7 -18.65 -12.81 -9.21
N LEU A 8 -19.22 -12.75 -8.01
CA LEU A 8 -18.47 -12.61 -6.75
C LEU A 8 -17.48 -13.78 -6.51
N GLY A 9 -17.78 -14.97 -7.01
CA GLY A 9 -16.86 -16.12 -6.97
C GLY A 9 -15.64 -15.90 -7.86
N MET A 10 -15.86 -15.49 -9.12
CA MET A 10 -14.80 -15.28 -10.11
C MET A 10 -13.81 -14.17 -9.72
N GLU A 11 -14.29 -13.07 -9.13
CA GLU A 11 -13.42 -11.96 -8.69
C GLU A 11 -12.52 -12.36 -7.50
N LYS A 12 -13.06 -13.14 -6.56
CA LYS A 12 -12.26 -13.72 -5.47
C LYS A 12 -11.24 -14.73 -5.98
N ASP A 13 -11.56 -15.44 -7.06
CA ASP A 13 -10.60 -16.33 -7.72
C ASP A 13 -9.48 -15.54 -8.40
N LEU A 14 -9.78 -14.36 -8.97
CA LEU A 14 -8.79 -13.49 -9.60
C LEU A 14 -7.81 -12.88 -8.59
N LEU A 15 -8.29 -12.33 -7.47
CA LEU A 15 -7.40 -11.84 -6.41
C LEU A 15 -6.54 -12.96 -5.81
N ARG A 16 -7.12 -14.17 -5.63
CA ARG A 16 -6.35 -15.35 -5.20
C ARG A 16 -5.26 -15.72 -6.21
N ALA A 17 -5.55 -15.66 -7.51
CA ALA A 17 -4.54 -15.90 -8.54
C ALA A 17 -3.42 -14.85 -8.49
N ALA A 18 -3.75 -13.57 -8.34
CA ALA A 18 -2.76 -12.49 -8.21
C ALA A 18 -1.84 -12.71 -7.00
N ASN A 19 -2.41 -13.05 -5.84
CA ASN A 19 -1.65 -13.37 -4.63
C ASN A 19 -0.75 -14.60 -4.84
N ALA A 20 -1.24 -15.64 -5.51
CA ALA A 20 -0.48 -16.85 -5.78
C ALA A 20 0.73 -16.61 -6.71
N GLU A 21 0.62 -15.70 -7.69
CA GLU A 21 1.77 -15.32 -8.53
C GLU A 21 2.76 -14.44 -7.73
N LEU A 22 2.27 -13.57 -6.84
CA LEU A 22 3.13 -12.79 -5.94
C LEU A 22 3.93 -13.70 -4.99
N GLU A 23 3.31 -14.73 -4.40
CA GLU A 23 3.98 -15.74 -3.56
C GLU A 23 5.07 -16.51 -4.31
N LYS A 24 4.90 -16.69 -5.63
CA LYS A 24 5.91 -17.31 -6.52
C LYS A 24 6.96 -16.31 -7.01
N SER A 25 6.93 -15.06 -6.54
CA SER A 25 7.78 -13.95 -7.00
C SER A 25 7.65 -13.64 -8.50
N ARG A 26 6.52 -13.99 -9.12
CA ARG A 26 6.21 -13.69 -10.52
C ARG A 26 5.55 -12.31 -10.61
N LEU A 27 6.39 -11.30 -10.42
CA LEU A 27 5.95 -9.92 -10.18
C LEU A 27 5.19 -9.32 -11.36
N VAL A 28 5.58 -9.65 -12.61
CA VAL A 28 4.92 -9.13 -13.81
C VAL A 28 3.50 -9.68 -13.94
N GLU A 29 3.34 -11.00 -13.78
CA GLU A 29 2.04 -11.66 -13.82
C GLU A 29 1.14 -11.20 -12.66
N ALA A 30 1.70 -11.09 -11.46
CA ALA A 30 0.97 -10.57 -10.30
C ALA A 30 0.51 -9.12 -10.53
N GLU A 31 1.37 -8.23 -11.03
CA GLU A 31 1.04 -6.83 -11.32
C GLU A 31 -0.11 -6.73 -12.34
N MET A 32 -0.05 -7.50 -13.42
CA MET A 32 -1.12 -7.56 -14.42
C MET A 32 -2.44 -8.01 -13.80
N LEU A 33 -2.43 -9.09 -13.01
CA LEU A 33 -3.63 -9.61 -12.37
C LEU A 33 -4.22 -8.63 -11.35
N TYR A 34 -3.40 -7.94 -10.55
CA TYR A 34 -3.89 -6.88 -9.66
C TYR A 34 -4.50 -5.72 -10.45
N GLY A 35 -3.91 -5.34 -11.59
CA GLY A 35 -4.49 -4.37 -12.52
C GLY A 35 -5.88 -4.78 -12.99
N GLU A 36 -6.06 -6.05 -13.38
CA GLU A 36 -7.34 -6.60 -13.81
C GLU A 36 -8.37 -6.62 -12.67
N VAL A 37 -7.97 -6.96 -11.44
CA VAL A 37 -8.83 -6.86 -10.25
C VAL A 37 -9.32 -5.42 -10.07
N ILE A 38 -8.41 -4.45 -10.08
CA ILE A 38 -8.74 -3.03 -9.87
C ILE A 38 -9.70 -2.52 -10.95
N GLU A 39 -9.44 -2.84 -12.22
CA GLU A 39 -10.30 -2.42 -13.33
C GLU A 39 -11.71 -2.98 -13.18
N LYS A 40 -11.85 -4.29 -12.96
CA LYS A 40 -13.16 -4.93 -12.80
C LYS A 40 -13.91 -4.40 -11.58
N CYS A 41 -13.21 -4.22 -10.46
CA CYS A 41 -13.80 -3.65 -9.25
C CYS A 41 -14.22 -2.18 -9.41
N SER A 42 -13.56 -1.43 -10.29
CA SER A 42 -13.93 -0.04 -10.59
C SER A 42 -15.18 0.05 -11.48
N GLN A 43 -15.38 -0.96 -12.34
CA GLN A 43 -16.52 -1.03 -13.26
C GLN A 43 -17.76 -1.67 -12.61
N ASP A 44 -17.60 -2.70 -11.78
CA ASP A 44 -18.67 -3.44 -11.13
C ASP A 44 -18.69 -3.14 -9.60
N ARG A 45 -19.81 -2.59 -9.08
CA ARG A 45 -19.98 -2.18 -7.65
C ARG A 45 -20.04 -3.35 -6.64
N ASN A 46 -19.51 -4.52 -6.98
CA ASN A 46 -19.61 -5.73 -6.15
C ASN A 46 -18.29 -6.20 -5.53
N CYS A 47 -17.17 -5.49 -5.71
CA CYS A 47 -15.95 -5.86 -4.98
C CYS A 47 -16.04 -5.53 -3.49
N SER A 48 -15.45 -6.40 -2.68
CA SER A 48 -15.21 -6.09 -1.27
C SER A 48 -14.25 -4.91 -1.18
N ILE A 49 -14.57 -3.94 -0.31
CA ILE A 49 -13.69 -2.81 0.03
C ILE A 49 -12.29 -3.32 0.44
N ALA A 50 -12.24 -4.44 1.17
CA ALA A 50 -10.98 -5.04 1.59
C ALA A 50 -10.18 -5.63 0.42
N ASP A 51 -10.85 -6.29 -0.53
CA ASP A 51 -10.19 -6.93 -1.69
C ASP A 51 -9.62 -5.86 -2.63
N LEU A 52 -10.38 -4.80 -2.90
CA LEU A 52 -9.93 -3.69 -3.74
C LEU A 52 -8.74 -2.95 -3.11
N ALA A 53 -8.82 -2.64 -1.81
CA ALA A 53 -7.70 -2.00 -1.11
C ALA A 53 -6.45 -2.90 -1.06
N THR A 54 -6.62 -4.22 -0.93
CA THR A 54 -5.53 -5.20 -0.98
C THR A 54 -4.87 -5.23 -2.36
N ALA A 55 -5.67 -5.22 -3.44
CA ALA A 55 -5.14 -5.22 -4.80
C ALA A 55 -4.29 -3.97 -5.09
N PHE A 56 -4.78 -2.78 -4.71
CA PHE A 56 -3.99 -1.55 -4.81
C PHE A 56 -2.70 -1.64 -3.99
N ASN A 57 -2.77 -2.07 -2.73
CA ASN A 57 -1.59 -2.22 -1.87
C ASN A 57 -0.52 -3.14 -2.48
N ASN A 58 -0.93 -4.31 -2.95
CA ASN A 58 0.01 -5.31 -3.44
C ASN A 58 0.60 -4.92 -4.81
N ARG A 59 -0.18 -4.25 -5.68
CA ARG A 59 0.35 -3.63 -6.90
C ARG A 59 1.38 -2.54 -6.58
N GLY A 60 1.08 -1.69 -5.61
CA GLY A 60 2.02 -0.68 -5.12
C GLY A 60 3.31 -1.30 -4.57
N GLN A 61 3.22 -2.44 -3.88
CA GLN A 61 4.39 -3.16 -3.38
C GLN A 61 5.29 -3.69 -4.51
N ILE A 62 4.69 -4.21 -5.59
CA ILE A 62 5.46 -4.65 -6.77
C ILE A 62 6.22 -3.47 -7.39
N LYS A 63 5.54 -2.35 -7.60
CA LYS A 63 6.15 -1.11 -8.11
C LYS A 63 7.26 -0.60 -7.21
N TYR A 64 7.07 -0.68 -5.89
CA TYR A 64 8.11 -0.36 -4.92
C TYR A 64 9.36 -1.24 -5.09
N PHE A 65 9.20 -2.55 -5.30
CA PHE A 65 10.35 -3.44 -5.56
C PHE A 65 11.05 -3.13 -6.87
N ARG A 66 10.34 -2.52 -7.84
CA ARG A 66 10.92 -2.00 -9.09
C ARG A 66 11.47 -0.57 -8.96
N VAL A 67 11.41 0.03 -7.76
CA VAL A 67 11.88 1.40 -7.46
C VAL A 67 11.02 2.49 -8.13
N ASP A 68 9.81 2.15 -8.59
CA ASP A 68 8.84 3.09 -9.17
C ASP A 68 8.06 3.79 -8.04
N PHE A 69 8.78 4.58 -7.25
CA PHE A 69 8.27 5.11 -5.98
C PHE A 69 7.01 5.97 -6.10
N TYR A 70 6.90 6.82 -7.11
CA TYR A 70 5.72 7.67 -7.29
C TYR A 70 4.48 6.84 -7.65
N GLU A 71 4.63 5.88 -8.57
CA GLU A 71 3.52 5.01 -8.95
C GLU A 71 3.09 4.08 -7.81
N ALA A 72 4.05 3.64 -6.98
CA ALA A 72 3.75 2.90 -5.76
C ALA A 72 2.96 3.76 -4.76
N MET A 73 3.33 5.03 -4.59
CA MET A 73 2.61 5.97 -3.72
C MET A 73 1.18 6.25 -4.21
N ASP A 74 0.96 6.32 -5.52
CA ASP A 74 -0.38 6.47 -6.10
C ASP A 74 -1.26 5.28 -5.72
N ASP A 75 -0.74 4.06 -5.88
CA ASP A 75 -1.44 2.84 -5.50
C ASP A 75 -1.72 2.75 -3.99
N TYR A 76 -0.75 3.08 -3.13
CA TYR A 76 -1.02 3.13 -1.70
C TYR A 76 -2.04 4.21 -1.33
N THR A 77 -2.04 5.34 -2.03
CA THR A 77 -3.01 6.42 -1.80
C THR A 77 -4.41 5.99 -2.20
N GLU A 78 -4.59 5.28 -3.31
CA GLU A 78 -5.88 4.70 -3.68
C GLU A 78 -6.33 3.62 -2.69
N ALA A 79 -5.43 2.74 -2.22
CA ALA A 79 -5.76 1.77 -1.17
C ALA A 79 -6.28 2.44 0.11
N ILE A 80 -5.65 3.55 0.53
CA ILE A 80 -6.06 4.37 1.69
C ILE A 80 -7.43 5.01 1.47
N LYS A 81 -7.71 5.55 0.28
CA LYS A 81 -9.01 6.14 -0.06
C LYS A 81 -10.13 5.10 -0.02
N VAL A 82 -9.87 3.90 -0.54
CA VAL A 82 -10.82 2.79 -0.57
C VAL A 82 -11.08 2.27 0.84
N ASN A 83 -10.02 2.04 1.63
CA ASN A 83 -10.13 1.57 3.01
C ASN A 83 -9.24 2.37 3.97
N PRO A 84 -9.77 3.43 4.60
CA PRO A 84 -9.00 4.28 5.51
C PRO A 84 -8.54 3.60 6.81
N ASN A 85 -9.08 2.42 7.11
CA ASN A 85 -8.75 1.62 8.29
C ASN A 85 -7.77 0.48 7.97
N PHE A 86 -7.29 0.37 6.73
CA PHE A 86 -6.23 -0.56 6.36
C PHE A 86 -4.87 0.10 6.62
N GLU A 87 -4.15 -0.38 7.62
CA GLU A 87 -2.92 0.25 8.09
C GLU A 87 -1.71 0.01 7.17
N VAL A 88 -1.67 -1.13 6.46
CA VAL A 88 -0.51 -1.56 5.66
C VAL A 88 -0.17 -0.55 4.53
N PRO A 89 -1.12 -0.01 3.76
CA PRO A 89 -0.83 1.05 2.78
C PRO A 89 -0.21 2.31 3.36
N TYR A 90 -0.61 2.74 4.57
CA TYR A 90 0.03 3.88 5.24
C TYR A 90 1.48 3.55 5.57
N TYR A 91 1.74 2.36 6.11
CA TYR A 91 3.11 1.94 6.41
C TYR A 91 3.98 1.92 5.14
N ASN A 92 3.49 1.31 4.07
CA ASN A 92 4.21 1.21 2.81
C ASN A 92 4.46 2.57 2.15
N ARG A 93 3.47 3.47 2.15
CA ARG A 93 3.65 4.84 1.66
C ARG A 93 4.62 5.63 2.52
N GLY A 94 4.57 5.46 3.85
CA GLY A 94 5.51 6.04 4.79
C GLY A 94 6.96 5.61 4.53
N LEU A 95 7.19 4.34 4.20
CA LEU A 95 8.52 3.85 3.80
C LEU A 95 9.03 4.52 2.52
N VAL A 96 8.16 4.71 1.51
CA VAL A 96 8.54 5.42 0.28
C VAL A 96 8.88 6.87 0.57
N LEU A 97 8.01 7.57 1.30
CA LEU A 97 8.23 8.97 1.70
C LEU A 97 9.53 9.15 2.48
N TYR A 98 9.82 8.25 3.41
CA TYR A 98 11.07 8.22 4.16
C TYR A 98 12.28 8.06 3.23
N ARG A 99 12.26 7.12 2.28
CA ARG A 99 13.34 6.93 1.29
C ARG A 99 13.58 8.14 0.42
N LEU A 100 12.52 8.88 0.09
CA LEU A 100 12.60 10.13 -0.67
C LEU A 100 13.00 11.35 0.19
N GLY A 101 13.15 11.18 1.51
CA GLY A 101 13.52 12.25 2.44
C GLY A 101 12.39 13.19 2.83
N PHE A 102 11.14 12.80 2.56
CA PHE A 102 9.90 13.45 2.99
C PHE A 102 9.51 12.98 4.39
N PHE A 103 10.35 13.31 5.38
CA PHE A 103 10.22 12.78 6.73
C PHE A 103 8.94 13.24 7.44
N ASP A 104 8.47 14.45 7.19
CA ASP A 104 7.26 14.99 7.83
C ASP A 104 6.00 14.20 7.43
N GLU A 105 5.90 13.83 6.16
CA GLU A 105 4.82 13.02 5.60
C GLU A 105 4.94 11.56 6.06
N ALA A 106 6.15 11.00 6.05
CA ALA A 106 6.40 9.64 6.54
C ALA A 106 5.99 9.49 8.02
N ILE A 107 6.33 10.46 8.87
CA ILE A 107 5.93 10.49 10.28
C ILE A 107 4.40 10.44 10.43
N LYS A 108 3.66 11.24 9.65
CA LYS A 108 2.19 11.25 9.70
C LYS A 108 1.61 9.87 9.36
N ASP A 109 2.14 9.23 8.32
CA ASP A 109 1.70 7.90 7.90
C ASP A 109 2.02 6.84 8.98
N PHE A 110 3.23 6.82 9.55
CA PHE A 110 3.57 5.89 10.63
C PHE A 110 2.75 6.12 11.89
N GLN A 111 2.45 7.37 12.25
CA GLN A 111 1.53 7.67 13.36
C GLN A 111 0.11 7.16 13.09
N LYS A 112 -0.37 7.27 11.84
CA LYS A 112 -1.67 6.72 11.46
C LYS A 112 -1.69 5.20 11.57
N VAL A 113 -0.62 4.51 11.18
CA VAL A 113 -0.46 3.06 11.40
C VAL A 113 -0.62 2.71 12.88
N LEU A 114 0.11 3.40 13.77
CA LEU A 114 0.08 3.13 15.21
C LEU A 114 -1.24 3.52 15.88
N HIS A 115 -1.98 4.48 15.30
CA HIS A 115 -3.33 4.78 15.75
C HIS A 115 -4.31 3.64 15.43
N LEU A 116 -4.19 3.01 14.25
CA LEU A 116 -5.02 1.88 13.84
C LEU A 116 -4.58 0.58 14.52
N ASN A 117 -3.28 0.37 14.65
CA ASN A 117 -2.66 -0.81 15.24
C ASN A 117 -1.46 -0.42 16.12
N PRO A 118 -1.69 -0.17 17.43
CA PRO A 118 -0.64 0.23 18.37
C PRO A 118 0.51 -0.78 18.54
N GLN A 119 0.29 -2.03 18.13
CA GLN A 119 1.25 -3.12 18.28
C GLN A 119 2.11 -3.33 17.03
N PHE A 120 1.97 -2.50 16.00
CA PHE A 120 2.78 -2.59 14.79
C PHE A 120 4.21 -2.12 15.06
N GLU A 121 5.09 -3.06 15.40
CA GLU A 121 6.45 -2.76 15.87
C GLU A 121 7.31 -2.06 14.82
N ASP A 122 7.25 -2.49 13.56
CA ASP A 122 8.02 -1.87 12.47
C ASP A 122 7.66 -0.40 12.25
N ALA A 123 6.39 -0.03 12.47
CA ALA A 123 5.95 1.36 12.39
C ALA A 123 6.51 2.20 13.56
N LYS A 124 6.67 1.64 14.76
CA LYS A 124 7.35 2.33 15.88
C LYS A 124 8.82 2.59 15.57
N ILE A 125 9.50 1.58 15.03
CA ILE A 125 10.91 1.68 14.63
C ILE A 125 11.06 2.75 13.54
N SER A 126 10.23 2.69 12.51
CA SER A 126 10.27 3.62 11.37
C SER A 126 9.90 5.05 11.78
N LEU A 127 8.94 5.23 12.69
CA LEU A 127 8.62 6.54 13.27
C LEU A 127 9.81 7.13 14.04
N LYS A 128 10.43 6.33 14.90
CA LYS A 128 11.62 6.76 15.67
C LYS A 128 12.75 7.18 14.74
N GLN A 129 13.04 6.37 13.73
CA GLN A 129 14.09 6.65 12.76
C GLN A 129 13.79 7.94 11.96
N SER A 130 12.56 8.09 11.47
CA SER A 130 12.13 9.28 10.72
C SER A 130 12.26 10.57 11.53
N LEU A 131 11.99 10.52 12.84
CA LEU A 131 12.17 11.67 13.74
C LEU A 131 13.65 12.05 13.89
N GLN A 132 14.53 11.06 14.04
CA GLN A 132 15.97 11.28 14.15
C GLN A 132 16.56 11.89 12.88
N ASP A 133 16.25 11.32 11.72
CA ASP A 133 16.80 11.79 10.44
C ASP A 133 16.26 13.15 10.04
N LYS A 134 15.00 13.46 10.42
CA LYS A 134 14.44 14.80 10.29
C LYS A 134 15.22 15.82 11.10
N GLU A 135 15.56 15.50 12.34
CA GLU A 135 16.36 16.38 13.19
C GLU A 135 17.77 16.56 12.62
N GLU A 136 18.41 15.48 12.19
CA GLU A 136 19.73 15.54 11.58
C GLU A 136 19.74 16.39 10.30
N LYS A 137 18.76 16.20 9.42
CA LYS A 137 18.59 17.03 8.21
C LYS A 137 18.44 18.51 8.56
N ARG A 138 17.66 18.84 9.60
CA ARG A 138 17.51 20.23 10.08
C ARG A 138 18.84 20.81 10.59
N ARG A 139 19.61 20.04 11.37
CA ARG A 139 20.93 20.47 11.86
C ARG A 139 21.91 20.72 10.73
N ARG A 140 21.96 19.83 9.73
CA ARG A 140 22.84 20.00 8.55
C ARG A 140 22.51 21.25 7.75
N ILE A 141 21.22 21.58 7.61
CA ILE A 141 20.79 22.81 6.92
C ILE A 141 21.15 24.07 7.73
N ALA A 142 21.04 24.03 9.07
CA ALA A 142 21.32 25.18 9.93
C ALA A 142 22.82 25.54 10.03
N CYS A 143 23.73 24.61 9.68
CA CYS A 143 25.17 24.83 9.69
C CYS A 143 25.75 25.28 8.34
N ASN A 144 24.93 25.38 7.28
CA ASN A 144 25.30 25.86 5.95
C ASN A 144 24.84 27.30 5.74
#